data_AF-A0A9W6WNJ9-F1
#
_entry.id   AF-A0A9W6WNJ9-F1
#
_cell.length_a   1.000
_cell.length_b   1.000
_cell.length_c   1.000
_cell.angle_alpha   90.00
_cell.angle_beta   90.00
_cell.angle_gamma   90.00
#
_symmetry.space_group_name_H-M   'P 1'
#
loop_
_entity.id
_entity.type
_entity.pdbx_description
1 polymer ?
#
loop_
_entity_poly.entity_id
_entity_poly.type
_entity_poly.pdbx_seq_one_letter_code
_entity_poly.pdbx_strand_id
1 'polypeptide(L)'
;MYAGSNDPQYQLYTEFQSHNAEFDYLKSLEIEEKINQIKWCRPSNGSQCLLSTNDKTIKLWKVHERSVREATTYNEHGLAHVPRMQITPELIRLPQTHVRGQVTTSTAKRVYANAHTYHINSIAINSDGEAFMSADDLRVNLWSLGISNQSFSTCTSMFAGCY
;
A
#
# COMPACT_ATOMS: atom_id res chain seq x y z
N MET A 1 22.61 -13.07 -40.65
CA MET A 1 22.23 -13.70 -39.37
C MET A 1 22.55 -12.69 -38.28
N TYR A 2 21.56 -11.90 -37.84
CA TYR A 2 21.76 -10.94 -36.75
C TYR A 2 21.25 -11.56 -35.44
N ALA A 3 22.05 -11.37 -34.40
CA ALA A 3 21.91 -11.97 -33.08
C ALA A 3 20.50 -11.79 -32.50
N GLY A 4 19.98 -12.86 -31.89
CA GLY A 4 18.74 -12.82 -31.10
C GLY A 4 18.93 -11.90 -29.89
N SER A 5 18.23 -10.78 -29.90
CA SER A 5 18.05 -9.90 -28.76
C SER A 5 17.16 -10.60 -27.74
N ASN A 6 17.76 -11.29 -26.77
CA ASN A 6 17.11 -11.71 -25.52
C ASN A 6 16.86 -10.48 -24.62
N ASP A 7 16.20 -9.46 -25.15
CA ASP A 7 15.78 -8.32 -24.34
C ASP A 7 14.61 -8.74 -23.45
N PRO A 8 14.65 -8.48 -22.13
CA PRO A 8 13.57 -8.82 -21.24
C PRO A 8 12.30 -8.06 -21.65
N GLN A 9 11.27 -8.82 -22.01
CA GLN A 9 9.94 -8.26 -22.27
C GLN A 9 9.25 -8.00 -20.92
N TYR A 10 9.01 -6.73 -20.62
CA TYR A 10 8.24 -6.32 -19.45
C TYR A 10 6.75 -6.33 -19.79
N GLN A 11 5.95 -6.98 -18.95
CA GLN A 11 4.49 -6.97 -19.03
C GLN A 11 3.90 -6.23 -17.83
N LEU A 12 2.75 -5.59 -18.03
CA LEU A 12 1.99 -4.96 -16.95
C LEU A 12 1.65 -6.00 -15.87
N TYR A 13 2.09 -5.72 -14.64
CA TYR A 13 1.79 -6.56 -13.49
C TYR A 13 0.51 -6.12 -12.76
N THR A 14 0.36 -4.82 -12.49
CA THR A 14 -0.83 -4.25 -11.82
C THR A 14 -0.87 -2.73 -12.01
N GLU A 15 -2.05 -2.15 -11.88
CA GLU A 15 -2.29 -0.71 -11.83
C GLU A 15 -3.22 -0.38 -10.65
N PHE A 16 -2.97 0.74 -9.97
CA PHE A 16 -3.85 1.25 -8.92
C PHE A 16 -3.59 2.74 -8.67
N GLN A 17 -4.61 3.46 -8.25
CA GLN A 17 -4.50 4.87 -7.87
C GLN A 17 -3.87 5.01 -6.49
N SER A 18 -2.74 5.72 -6.40
CA SER A 18 -2.05 5.90 -5.12
C SER A 18 -2.54 7.13 -4.34
N HIS A 19 -2.60 8.30 -4.97
CA HIS A 19 -2.99 9.56 -4.34
C HIS A 19 -4.17 10.17 -5.08
N ASN A 20 -4.95 11.01 -4.40
CA ASN A 20 -5.98 11.82 -5.01
C ASN A 20 -5.58 13.29 -4.82
N ALA A 21 -6.10 14.18 -5.67
CA ALA A 21 -5.94 15.60 -5.45
C ALA A 21 -6.68 16.01 -4.16
N GLU A 22 -6.01 16.78 -3.31
CA GLU A 22 -6.52 17.21 -2.01
C GLU A 22 -6.30 18.73 -1.85
N PHE A 23 -7.10 19.38 -1.02
CA PHE A 23 -6.93 20.80 -0.70
C PHE A 23 -6.86 21.00 0.81
N ASP A 24 -5.78 21.60 1.29
CA ASP A 24 -5.62 22.01 2.68
C ASP A 24 -6.20 23.42 2.86
N TYR A 25 -7.38 23.51 3.46
CA TYR A 25 -8.07 24.78 3.71
C TYR A 25 -7.37 25.66 4.75
N LEU A 26 -6.65 25.07 5.70
CA LEU A 26 -5.97 25.84 6.76
C LEU A 26 -4.74 26.53 6.21
N LYS A 27 -4.03 25.88 5.29
CA LYS A 27 -2.85 26.43 4.62
C LYS A 27 -3.17 27.06 3.26
N SER A 28 -4.41 26.94 2.79
CA SER A 28 -4.82 27.32 1.44
C SER A 28 -3.89 26.74 0.37
N LEU A 29 -3.63 25.44 0.47
CA LEU A 29 -2.66 24.73 -0.36
C LEU A 29 -3.34 23.60 -1.12
N GLU A 30 -3.19 23.61 -2.45
CA GLU A 30 -3.54 22.47 -3.30
C GLU A 30 -2.43 21.42 -3.23
N ILE A 31 -2.83 20.17 -3.03
CA ILE A 31 -1.94 19.00 -2.98
C ILE A 31 -2.29 18.14 -4.20
N GLU A 32 -1.37 18.09 -5.16
CA GLU A 32 -1.55 17.27 -6.35
C GLU A 32 -1.52 15.76 -6.04
N GLU A 33 -2.19 14.98 -6.87
CA GLU A 33 -2.09 13.52 -6.86
C GLU A 33 -0.77 12.98 -7.43
N LYS A 34 0.06 13.87 -7.99
CA LYS A 34 1.32 13.55 -8.62
C LYS A 34 2.24 12.80 -7.67
N ILE A 35 2.76 11.68 -8.17
CA ILE A 35 3.73 10.86 -7.43
C ILE A 35 5.14 11.41 -7.71
N ASN A 36 5.81 11.87 -6.65
CA ASN A 36 7.17 12.40 -6.75
C ASN A 36 8.21 11.27 -6.77
N GLN A 37 8.01 10.23 -5.96
CA GLN A 37 8.95 9.11 -5.88
C GLN A 37 8.28 7.82 -5.42
N ILE A 38 8.81 6.70 -5.91
CA ILE A 38 8.44 5.34 -5.49
C ILE A 38 9.70 4.60 -5.04
N LYS A 39 9.63 3.88 -3.91
CA LYS A 39 10.71 3.02 -3.42
C LYS A 39 10.18 1.67 -2.99
N TRP A 40 10.78 0.60 -3.49
CA TRP A 40 10.44 -0.76 -3.09
C TRP A 40 11.04 -1.09 -1.72
N CYS A 41 10.21 -1.59 -0.83
CA CYS A 41 10.63 -2.17 0.43
C CYS A 41 10.99 -3.65 0.24
N ARG A 42 11.66 -4.23 1.23
CA ARG A 42 11.90 -5.67 1.23
C ARG A 42 10.56 -6.42 1.16
N PRO A 43 10.42 -7.39 0.25
CA PRO A 43 9.24 -8.23 0.21
C PRO A 43 9.12 -9.02 1.52
N SER A 44 7.89 -9.20 1.99
CA SER A 44 7.59 -9.93 3.22
C SER A 44 6.37 -10.81 2.98
N ASN A 45 6.46 -12.08 3.41
CA ASN A 45 5.38 -13.06 3.34
C ASN A 45 4.77 -13.21 1.93
N GLY A 46 5.63 -13.34 0.91
CA GLY A 46 5.20 -13.50 -0.49
C GLY A 46 4.47 -12.28 -1.07
N SER A 47 4.60 -11.12 -0.44
CA SER A 47 4.01 -9.86 -0.89
C SER A 47 5.08 -8.83 -1.14
N GLN A 48 4.90 -8.03 -2.18
CA GLN A 48 5.74 -6.88 -2.44
C GLN A 48 5.22 -5.68 -1.65
N CYS A 49 6.13 -4.84 -1.16
CA CYS A 49 5.78 -3.61 -0.46
C CYS A 49 6.50 -2.45 -1.14
N LEU A 50 5.83 -1.31 -1.27
CA LEU A 50 6.43 -0.10 -1.82
C LEU A 50 5.94 1.14 -1.05
N LEU A 51 6.80 2.15 -0.99
CA LEU A 51 6.46 3.49 -0.56
C LEU A 51 6.24 4.36 -1.80
N SER A 52 5.18 5.13 -1.79
CA SER A 52 4.88 6.16 -2.79
C SER A 52 4.71 7.49 -2.07
N THR A 53 5.27 8.57 -2.60
CA THR A 53 5.13 9.91 -2.01
C THR A 53 4.54 10.89 -3.01
N ASN A 54 3.66 11.77 -2.54
CA ASN A 54 3.35 13.05 -3.19
C ASN A 54 4.03 14.17 -2.39
N ASP A 55 3.57 15.41 -2.57
CA ASP A 55 4.15 16.59 -1.93
C ASP A 55 4.03 16.64 -0.40
N LYS A 56 3.02 15.97 0.19
CA LYS A 56 2.69 16.11 1.62
C LYS A 56 2.50 14.78 2.35
N THR A 57 2.32 13.71 1.62
CA THR A 57 1.97 12.40 2.16
C THR A 57 2.80 11.31 1.53
N ILE A 58 3.10 10.30 2.35
CA ILE A 58 3.79 9.09 1.95
C ILE A 58 2.87 7.93 2.27
N LYS A 59 2.64 7.03 1.33
CA LYS A 59 1.80 5.84 1.51
C LYS A 59 2.63 4.57 1.39
N LEU A 60 2.43 3.65 2.33
CA LEU A 60 2.97 2.29 2.26
C LEU A 60 1.92 1.38 1.65
N TRP A 61 2.26 0.78 0.51
CA TRP A 61 1.43 -0.15 -0.23
C TRP A 61 1.93 -1.57 -0.06
N LYS A 62 1.00 -2.53 -0.01
CA LYS A 62 1.26 -3.96 -0.12
C LYS A 62 0.58 -4.51 -1.37
N VAL A 63 1.37 -5.05 -2.28
CA VAL A 63 0.92 -5.71 -3.50
C VAL A 63 1.08 -7.21 -3.31
N HIS A 64 -0.01 -7.95 -3.46
CA HIS A 64 -0.03 -9.39 -3.26
C HIS A 64 -1.02 -10.06 -4.20
N GLU A 65 -0.72 -11.29 -4.58
CA GLU A 65 -1.65 -12.13 -5.32
C GLU A 65 -2.62 -12.80 -4.35
N ARG A 66 -3.91 -12.70 -4.67
CA ARG A 66 -4.98 -13.36 -3.94
C ARG A 66 -5.64 -14.39 -4.85
N SER A 67 -5.71 -15.63 -4.39
CA SER A 67 -6.54 -16.64 -5.04
C SER A 67 -8.02 -16.29 -4.85
N VAL A 68 -8.71 -16.08 -5.96
CA VAL A 68 -10.17 -15.91 -5.95
C VAL A 68 -10.78 -17.30 -5.78
N ARG A 69 -11.53 -17.46 -4.69
CA ARG A 69 -12.27 -18.68 -4.38
C ARG A 69 -13.75 -18.43 -4.63
N GLU A 70 -14.35 -19.28 -5.43
CA GLU A 70 -15.78 -19.28 -5.69
C GLU A 70 -16.43 -20.40 -4.87
N ALA A 71 -17.57 -20.12 -4.26
CA ALA A 71 -18.33 -21.12 -3.52
C ALA A 71 -19.23 -21.86 -4.51
N THR A 72 -18.96 -23.15 -4.73
CA THR A 72 -19.65 -23.95 -5.74
C THR A 72 -20.87 -24.69 -5.20
N THR A 73 -20.96 -24.90 -3.89
CA THR A 73 -22.06 -25.65 -3.28
C THR A 73 -22.60 -24.96 -2.05
N TYR A 74 -23.79 -24.38 -2.11
CA TYR A 74 -24.48 -23.85 -0.93
C TYR A 74 -25.99 -24.01 -1.09
N ASN A 75 -26.72 -23.82 0.00
CA ASN A 75 -28.18 -23.81 -0.06
C ASN A 75 -28.64 -22.46 -0.63
N GLU A 76 -28.75 -22.34 -1.95
CA GLU A 76 -29.06 -21.10 -2.67
C GLU A 76 -30.33 -20.39 -2.17
N HIS A 77 -31.35 -21.17 -1.80
CA HIS A 77 -32.62 -20.68 -1.28
C HIS A 77 -32.75 -20.80 0.24
N GLY A 78 -31.66 -21.15 0.94
CA GLY A 78 -31.65 -21.51 2.35
C GLY A 78 -32.59 -22.68 2.67
N LEU A 79 -32.81 -22.93 3.95
CA LEU A 79 -33.77 -23.94 4.45
C LEU A 79 -35.02 -23.28 5.05
N ALA A 80 -35.26 -21.99 4.77
CA ALA A 80 -36.34 -21.22 5.36
C ALA A 80 -37.74 -21.74 4.98
N HIS A 81 -37.86 -22.38 3.81
CA HIS A 81 -39.10 -22.98 3.31
C HIS A 81 -39.32 -24.42 3.82
N VAL A 82 -38.34 -24.99 4.52
CA VAL A 82 -38.40 -26.38 4.99
C VAL A 82 -38.85 -26.40 6.46
N PRO A 83 -39.93 -27.11 6.81
CA PRO A 83 -40.36 -27.26 8.19
C PRO A 83 -39.22 -27.82 9.06
N ARG A 84 -39.04 -27.25 10.26
CA ARG A 84 -37.88 -27.57 11.13
C ARG A 84 -37.74 -29.07 11.46
N MET A 85 -38.84 -29.82 11.46
CA MET A 85 -38.85 -31.27 11.72
C MET A 85 -38.33 -32.12 10.53
N GLN A 86 -38.20 -31.54 9.34
CA GLN A 86 -37.70 -32.21 8.13
C GLN A 86 -36.25 -31.82 7.79
N ILE A 87 -35.62 -30.96 8.59
CA ILE A 87 -34.21 -30.60 8.40
C ILE A 87 -33.34 -31.77 8.83
N THR A 88 -32.88 -32.56 7.86
CA THR A 88 -31.89 -33.62 8.05
C THR A 88 -30.48 -33.10 7.78
N PRO A 89 -29.42 -33.73 8.35
CA PRO A 89 -28.04 -33.33 8.08
C PRO A 89 -27.67 -33.40 6.59
N GLU A 90 -28.33 -34.27 5.82
CA GLU A 90 -28.11 -34.42 4.38
C GLU A 90 -28.64 -33.24 3.55
N LEU A 91 -29.60 -32.49 4.10
CA LEU A 91 -30.18 -31.30 3.49
C LEU A 91 -29.29 -30.06 3.66
N ILE A 92 -28.29 -30.14 4.55
CA ILE A 92 -27.38 -29.04 4.85
C ILE A 92 -26.14 -29.18 3.96
N ARG A 93 -26.09 -28.43 2.85
CA ARG A 93 -24.88 -28.34 2.02
C ARG A 93 -23.97 -27.25 2.55
N LEU A 94 -22.77 -27.64 2.97
CA LEU A 94 -21.73 -26.70 3.38
C LEU A 94 -21.07 -26.06 2.15
N PRO A 95 -20.70 -24.77 2.22
CA PRO A 95 -19.93 -24.08 1.18
C PRO A 95 -18.60 -24.78 0.92
N GLN A 96 -18.48 -25.43 -0.24
CA GLN A 96 -17.19 -25.85 -0.77
C GLN A 96 -16.62 -24.75 -1.65
N THR A 97 -15.35 -24.44 -1.45
CA THR A 97 -14.67 -23.38 -2.19
C THR A 97 -13.72 -23.98 -3.21
N HIS A 98 -13.81 -23.54 -4.47
CA HIS A 98 -12.87 -23.89 -5.52
C HIS A 98 -12.05 -22.67 -5.94
N VAL A 99 -10.75 -22.85 -6.21
CA VAL A 99 -9.87 -21.76 -6.66
C VAL A 99 -10.08 -21.55 -8.15
N ARG A 100 -10.62 -20.39 -8.54
CA ARG A 100 -10.99 -20.05 -9.93
C ARG A 100 -9.90 -19.27 -10.66
N GLY A 101 -9.01 -18.61 -9.93
CA GLY A 101 -7.94 -17.81 -10.50
C GLY A 101 -7.13 -17.06 -9.45
N GLN A 102 -6.13 -16.30 -9.89
CA GLN A 102 -5.34 -15.38 -9.06
C GLN A 102 -5.59 -13.95 -9.54
N VAL A 103 -5.74 -13.04 -8.58
CA VAL A 103 -5.89 -11.61 -8.85
C VAL A 103 -4.86 -10.86 -8.00
N THR A 104 -4.10 -9.98 -8.64
CA THR A 104 -3.18 -9.07 -7.95
C THR A 104 -3.98 -7.96 -7.28
N THR A 105 -3.81 -7.80 -5.97
CA THR A 105 -4.47 -6.76 -5.17
C THR A 105 -3.42 -5.87 -4.51
N SER A 106 -3.63 -4.55 -4.60
CA SER A 106 -2.85 -3.52 -3.91
C SER A 106 -3.64 -2.94 -2.73
N THR A 107 -3.07 -2.97 -1.53
CA THR A 107 -3.68 -2.38 -0.33
C THR A 107 -2.80 -1.31 0.28
N ALA A 108 -3.37 -0.14 0.58
CA ALA A 108 -2.70 0.89 1.35
C ALA A 108 -2.63 0.42 2.81
N LYS A 109 -1.45 0.07 3.28
CA LYS A 109 -1.23 -0.34 4.67
C LYS A 109 -1.21 0.84 5.61
N ARG A 110 -0.54 1.93 5.22
CA ARG A 110 -0.29 3.09 6.08
C ARG A 110 -0.16 4.36 5.27
N VAL A 111 -0.49 5.47 5.91
CA VAL A 111 -0.32 6.83 5.38
C VAL A 111 0.47 7.63 6.42
N TYR A 112 1.62 8.16 6.03
CA TYR A 112 2.46 9.07 6.80
C TYR A 112 2.23 10.47 6.28
N ALA A 113 1.68 11.35 7.13
CA ALA A 113 1.26 12.68 6.73
C ALA A 113 1.62 13.70 7.82
N ASN A 114 1.47 14.99 7.50
CA ASN A 114 1.53 16.11 8.45
C ASN A 114 2.86 16.30 9.20
N ALA A 115 3.96 15.73 8.72
CA ALA A 115 5.30 15.98 9.29
C ALA A 115 6.16 16.95 8.47
N HIS A 116 5.82 17.16 7.19
CA HIS A 116 6.54 18.06 6.30
C HIS A 116 5.76 19.35 6.09
N THR A 117 6.44 20.48 6.29
CA THR A 117 5.88 21.80 5.99
C THR A 117 6.06 22.13 4.51
N TYR A 118 7.16 21.70 3.89
CA TYR A 118 7.52 21.93 2.49
C TYR A 118 7.22 20.71 1.61
N HIS A 119 7.56 20.75 0.32
CA HIS A 119 7.29 19.65 -0.59
C HIS A 119 8.27 18.50 -0.35
N ILE A 120 7.74 17.29 -0.20
CA ILE A 120 8.58 16.10 -0.08
C ILE A 120 9.22 15.83 -1.43
N ASN A 121 10.55 15.92 -1.48
CA ASN A 121 11.32 15.75 -2.70
C ASN A 121 12.02 14.38 -2.78
N SER A 122 12.20 13.70 -1.64
CA SER A 122 12.94 12.44 -1.57
C SER A 122 12.49 11.54 -0.42
N ILE A 123 12.50 10.24 -0.66
CA ILE A 123 12.31 9.18 0.34
C ILE A 123 13.38 8.09 0.18
N ALA A 124 13.83 7.53 1.30
CA ALA A 124 14.85 6.48 1.33
C ALA A 124 14.53 5.44 2.40
N ILE A 125 14.58 4.16 2.06
CA ILE A 125 14.30 3.06 2.99
C ILE A 125 15.59 2.69 3.72
N ASN A 126 15.50 2.47 5.03
CA ASN A 126 16.64 2.02 5.81
C ASN A 126 16.90 0.52 5.58
N SER A 127 18.15 0.09 5.71
CA SER A 127 18.56 -1.30 5.54
C SER A 127 18.13 -2.21 6.69
N ASP A 128 17.55 -1.69 7.77
CA ASP A 128 16.94 -2.50 8.83
C ASP A 128 15.61 -3.14 8.37
N GLY A 129 14.93 -2.55 7.38
CA GLY A 129 13.60 -2.97 6.96
C GLY A 129 12.47 -2.55 7.90
N GLU A 130 12.76 -1.67 8.86
CA GLU A 130 11.83 -1.18 9.87
C GLU A 130 11.62 0.33 9.79
N ALA A 131 12.58 1.07 9.26
CA ALA A 131 12.53 2.52 9.15
C ALA A 131 12.71 3.03 7.72
N PHE A 132 12.32 4.28 7.50
CA PHE A 132 12.62 5.02 6.28
C PHE A 132 12.75 6.51 6.60
N MET A 133 13.43 7.24 5.72
CA MET A 133 13.60 8.69 5.80
C MET A 133 12.80 9.37 4.69
N SER A 134 12.35 10.59 4.97
CA SER A 134 11.81 11.50 3.98
C SER A 134 12.43 12.89 4.15
N ALA A 135 12.65 13.57 3.04
CA ALA A 135 13.23 14.90 3.03
C ALA A 135 12.30 15.89 2.33
N ASP A 136 12.24 17.09 2.88
CA ASP A 136 11.75 18.29 2.19
C ASP A 136 12.90 19.29 2.05
N ASP A 137 12.58 20.52 1.64
CA ASP A 137 13.59 21.55 1.39
C ASP A 137 14.42 21.94 2.62
N LEU A 138 13.86 21.83 3.83
CA LEU A 138 14.49 22.32 5.06
C LEU A 138 14.67 21.25 6.15
N ARG A 139 14.07 20.07 6.00
CA ARG A 139 14.04 19.03 7.05
C ARG A 139 14.17 17.64 6.48
N VAL A 140 14.79 16.79 7.30
CA VAL A 140 14.76 15.35 7.14
C VAL A 140 14.01 14.75 8.32
N ASN A 141 13.08 13.85 8.01
CA ASN A 141 12.28 13.12 8.98
C ASN A 141 12.62 11.63 8.88
N LEU A 142 12.81 10.99 10.03
CA LEU A 142 12.92 9.55 10.18
C LEU A 142 11.57 8.98 10.64
N TRP A 143 11.12 7.92 10.00
CA TRP A 143 9.85 7.26 10.25
C TRP A 143 10.07 5.78 10.54
N SER A 144 9.18 5.20 11.35
CA SER A 144 9.04 3.76 11.45
C SER A 144 7.96 3.27 10.49
N LEU A 145 8.22 2.19 9.75
CA LEU A 145 7.24 1.50 8.91
C LEU A 145 6.07 0.91 9.73
N GLY A 146 6.24 0.76 11.04
CA GLY A 146 5.23 0.28 11.98
C GLY A 146 4.33 1.37 12.55
N ILE A 147 4.77 2.63 12.53
CA ILE A 147 4.13 3.75 13.26
C ILE A 147 3.93 4.91 12.29
N SER A 148 2.67 5.23 11.98
CA SER A 148 2.36 6.23 10.96
C SER A 148 2.06 7.63 11.49
N ASN A 149 1.86 7.77 12.79
CA ASN A 149 1.48 9.03 13.44
C ASN A 149 2.66 9.77 14.09
N GLN A 150 3.88 9.24 13.97
CA GLN A 150 5.07 9.83 14.60
C GLN A 150 6.24 9.79 13.62
N SER A 151 7.02 10.87 13.62
CA SER A 151 8.30 10.98 12.94
C SER A 151 9.30 11.69 13.84
N PHE A 152 10.57 11.41 13.63
CA PHE A 152 11.67 12.10 14.29
C PHE A 152 12.32 13.06 13.30
N SER A 153 12.21 14.36 13.53
CA SER A 153 12.84 15.38 12.71
C SER A 153 14.27 15.63 13.19
N THR A 154 15.26 15.46 12.32
CA THR A 154 16.62 15.94 12.58
C THR A 154 16.77 17.30 11.92
N CYS A 155 16.63 18.37 12.72
CA CYS A 155 16.92 19.72 12.26
C CYS A 155 18.43 19.94 12.34
N THR A 156 19.12 20.12 11.21
CA THR A 156 20.47 20.69 11.17
C THR A 156 20.40 22.18 11.53
N SER A 157 20.09 22.51 12.78
CA SER A 157 20.56 23.77 13.36
C SER A 157 21.98 23.56 13.89
N MET A 158 22.91 23.28 12.99
CA MET A 158 24.28 23.76 13.18
C MET A 158 24.25 25.24 12.76
N PHE A 159 24.78 26.13 13.61
CA PHE A 159 24.83 27.59 13.49
C PHE A 159 23.61 28.39 13.98
N ALA A 160 23.32 28.31 15.28
CA ALA A 160 22.79 29.47 16.03
C ALA A 160 23.18 29.37 17.50
N GLY A 161 24.46 29.53 17.80
CA GLY A 161 24.98 29.59 19.15
C GLY A 161 26.44 30.01 19.15
N CYS A 162 26.67 31.32 19.35
CA CYS A 162 27.83 31.98 19.96
C CYS A 162 28.01 33.40 19.36
N TYR A 163 27.30 34.37 19.93
CA TYR A 163 27.85 35.68 20.31
C TYR A 163 27.25 36.04 21.67
#